data_AF-A0A377G747-F1
#
_entry.id   AF-A0A377G747-F1
#
_cell.length_a   1.000
_cell.length_b   1.000
_cell.length_c   1.000
_cell.angle_alpha   90.00
_cell.angle_beta   90.00
_cell.angle_gamma   90.00
#
_symmetry.space_group_name_H-M   'P 1'
#
loop_
_entity.id
_entity.type
_entity.pdbx_description
1 polymer ?
#
loop_
_entity_poly.entity_id
_entity_poly.type
_entity_poly.pdbx_seq_one_letter_code
_entity_poly.pdbx_strand_id
1 'polypeptide(L)'
;MSFLKHLWAILLGITLLPLRVLVNNAFYALGAVILGVVAALGVPIYLAERLKKMGISHPGNFLFAALAIFPITVLLSTIALVGLMSYLIYDTITNMLGSLWLGFKNGLFGGMDGFFNALDAQPLLNPVPYMKSLRSRVNHNPLIVVVRESLEIAQLQEKEPPCPSELLTDLQLLEIADLIKQLGLDTEVINSDAKLKLEALKTLYTQYEDLQTKLEDVRLALVDDDKSRIKDEMIAYNEVETPVLLVKQYKKAEKWHNVPAASYITDKETLLHLAKINPKHPLNNDLIKAPQPYNGMESRYIWYELSEHQCSSQELGEAAAEMRVLMKSLLSLAVKKKFAADLGTHHQTFFGAGGGAPDSESQVHTLQKGSYTRTQ
;
A
#
# COMPACT_ATOMS: atom_id res chain seq x y z
N MET A 1 13.61 -22.91 6.25
CA MET A 1 12.22 -23.14 5.79
C MET A 1 11.59 -21.94 5.08
N SER A 2 11.88 -20.68 5.45
CA SER A 2 11.27 -19.49 4.81
C SER A 2 11.59 -19.34 3.31
N PHE A 3 12.84 -19.56 2.90
CA PHE A 3 13.27 -19.46 1.50
C PHE A 3 12.51 -20.39 0.55
N LEU A 4 12.29 -21.64 0.96
CA LEU A 4 11.58 -22.64 0.16
C LEU A 4 10.11 -22.23 -0.09
N LYS A 5 9.46 -21.61 0.90
CA LYS A 5 8.09 -21.10 0.76
C LYS A 5 7.98 -19.97 -0.25
N HIS A 6 8.96 -19.06 -0.28
CA HIS A 6 9.01 -17.97 -1.26
C HIS A 6 9.28 -18.50 -2.66
N LEU A 7 10.20 -19.47 -2.80
CA LEU A 7 10.47 -20.12 -4.07
C LEU A 7 9.22 -20.80 -4.66
N TRP A 8 8.46 -21.53 -3.83
CA TRP A 8 7.19 -22.12 -4.24
C TRP A 8 6.14 -21.09 -4.62
N ALA A 9 6.02 -20.01 -3.85
CA ALA A 9 5.08 -18.93 -4.15
C ALA A 9 5.38 -18.24 -5.49
N ILE A 10 6.66 -18.04 -5.81
CA ILE A 10 7.09 -17.49 -7.10
C ILE A 10 6.75 -18.46 -8.23
N LEU A 11 7.09 -19.75 -8.09
CA LEU A 11 6.79 -20.77 -9.10
C LEU A 11 5.29 -20.87 -9.36
N LEU A 12 4.48 -20.90 -8.31
CA LEU A 12 3.02 -20.92 -8.42
C LEU A 12 2.48 -19.61 -9.01
N GLY A 13 2.98 -18.45 -8.60
CA GLY A 13 2.56 -17.15 -9.12
C GLY A 13 2.82 -16.96 -10.61
N ILE A 14 4.00 -17.37 -11.09
CA ILE A 14 4.42 -17.28 -12.49
C ILE A 14 3.69 -18.30 -13.37
N THR A 15 3.17 -19.40 -12.81
CA THR A 15 2.50 -20.45 -13.59
C THR A 15 0.97 -20.36 -13.53
N LEU A 16 0.38 -20.27 -12.33
CA LEU A 16 -1.08 -20.31 -12.14
C LEU A 16 -1.78 -19.02 -12.56
N LEU A 17 -1.23 -17.84 -12.25
CA LEU A 17 -1.89 -16.57 -12.61
C LEU A 17 -1.98 -16.38 -14.14
N PRO A 18 -0.89 -16.62 -14.91
CA PRO A 18 -0.96 -16.56 -16.38
C PRO A 18 -1.88 -17.62 -16.98
N LEU A 19 -1.87 -18.83 -16.42
CA LEU A 19 -2.76 -19.91 -16.85
C LEU A 19 -4.24 -19.52 -16.66
N ARG A 20 -4.58 -18.85 -15.56
CA ARG A 20 -5.94 -18.35 -15.31
C ARG A 20 -6.36 -17.31 -16.34
N VAL A 21 -5.48 -16.36 -16.69
CA VAL A 21 -5.75 -15.38 -17.77
C VAL A 21 -6.06 -16.09 -19.08
N LEU A 22 -5.27 -17.12 -19.42
CA LEU A 22 -5.45 -17.91 -20.64
C LEU A 22 -6.79 -18.65 -20.66
N VAL A 23 -7.15 -19.30 -19.55
CA VAL A 23 -8.45 -19.98 -19.40
C VAL A 23 -9.61 -19.00 -19.55
N ASN A 24 -9.54 -17.82 -18.91
CA ASN A 24 -10.59 -16.81 -18.98
C ASN A 24 -10.77 -16.32 -20.42
N ASN A 25 -9.68 -15.97 -21.11
CA ASN A 25 -9.75 -15.47 -22.48
C ASN A 25 -10.18 -16.57 -23.47
N ALA A 26 -9.87 -17.84 -23.20
CA ALA A 26 -10.42 -18.96 -23.95
C ALA A 26 -11.95 -19.08 -23.81
N PHE A 27 -12.50 -18.90 -22.60
CA PHE A 27 -13.96 -18.87 -22.39
C PHE A 27 -14.62 -17.71 -23.13
N TYR A 28 -14.01 -16.53 -23.14
CA TYR A 28 -14.52 -15.39 -23.90
C TYR A 28 -14.49 -15.62 -25.41
N ALA A 29 -13.39 -16.19 -25.92
CA ALA A 29 -13.29 -16.57 -27.33
C ALA A 29 -14.37 -17.59 -27.72
N LEU A 30 -14.61 -18.61 -26.88
CA LEU A 30 -15.65 -19.60 -27.12
C LEU A 30 -17.05 -18.96 -27.15
N GLY A 31 -17.35 -18.08 -26.18
CA GLY A 31 -18.62 -17.35 -26.14
C GLY A 31 -18.84 -16.48 -27.38
N ALA A 32 -17.79 -15.82 -27.85
CA ALA A 32 -17.83 -15.01 -29.06
C ALA A 32 -18.10 -15.84 -30.33
N VAL A 33 -17.47 -17.02 -30.46
CA VAL A 33 -17.71 -17.93 -31.57
C VAL A 33 -19.17 -18.41 -31.57
N ILE A 34 -19.70 -18.80 -30.41
CA ILE A 34 -21.10 -19.21 -30.27
C ILE A 34 -22.05 -18.07 -30.69
N LEU A 35 -21.82 -16.85 -30.18
CA LEU A 35 -22.61 -15.68 -30.55
C LEU A 35 -22.52 -15.36 -32.04
N GLY A 36 -21.35 -15.49 -32.64
CA GLY A 36 -21.15 -15.30 -34.07
C GLY A 36 -21.94 -16.29 -34.91
N VAL A 37 -21.95 -17.57 -34.53
CA VAL A 37 -22.75 -18.61 -35.22
C VAL A 37 -24.25 -18.34 -35.06
N VAL A 38 -24.70 -18.00 -33.85
CA VAL A 38 -26.11 -17.67 -33.59
C VAL A 38 -26.54 -16.44 -34.38
N ALA A 39 -25.70 -15.41 -34.49
CA ALA A 39 -26.00 -14.23 -35.29
C ALA A 39 -26.04 -14.55 -36.79
N ALA A 40 -25.06 -15.28 -37.30
CA ALA A 40 -24.95 -15.64 -38.71
C ALA A 40 -26.13 -16.48 -39.22
N LEU A 41 -26.70 -17.33 -38.37
CA LEU A 41 -27.87 -18.17 -38.72
C LEU A 41 -29.20 -17.52 -38.32
N GLY A 42 -29.26 -16.94 -37.12
CA GLY A 42 -30.48 -16.41 -36.54
C GLY A 42 -30.96 -15.14 -37.20
N VAL A 43 -30.05 -14.23 -37.59
CA VAL A 43 -30.43 -12.97 -38.24
C VAL A 43 -31.13 -13.22 -39.59
N PRO A 44 -30.59 -14.04 -40.52
CA PRO A 44 -31.29 -14.38 -41.76
C PRO A 44 -32.65 -15.04 -41.54
N ILE A 45 -32.76 -15.98 -40.59
CA ILE A 45 -34.03 -16.66 -40.28
C ILE A 45 -35.07 -15.64 -39.76
N TYR A 46 -34.68 -14.80 -38.80
CA TYR A 46 -35.56 -13.79 -38.23
C TYR A 46 -36.04 -12.76 -39.27
N LEU A 47 -35.13 -12.31 -40.14
CA LEU A 47 -35.48 -11.43 -41.26
C LEU A 47 -36.43 -12.10 -42.24
N ALA A 48 -36.18 -13.35 -42.60
CA ALA A 48 -37.08 -14.10 -43.47
C ALA A 48 -38.49 -14.20 -42.86
N GLU A 49 -38.62 -14.49 -41.57
CA GLU A 49 -39.93 -14.50 -40.90
C GLU A 49 -40.63 -13.14 -40.92
N ARG A 50 -39.88 -12.06 -40.69
CA ARG A 50 -40.42 -10.69 -40.76
C ARG A 50 -40.89 -10.32 -42.16
N LEU A 51 -40.12 -10.63 -43.18
CA LEU A 51 -40.47 -10.36 -44.57
C LEU A 51 -41.70 -11.16 -45.02
N LYS A 52 -41.85 -12.40 -44.54
CA LYS A 52 -43.06 -13.20 -44.75
C LYS A 52 -44.29 -12.51 -44.14
N LYS A 53 -44.17 -11.96 -42.93
CA LYS A 53 -45.26 -11.18 -42.28
C LYS A 53 -45.62 -9.90 -43.03
N MET A 54 -44.71 -9.35 -43.83
CA MET A 54 -44.95 -8.17 -44.67
C MET A 54 -45.57 -8.50 -46.05
N GLY A 55 -45.90 -9.78 -46.30
CA GLY A 55 -46.59 -10.19 -47.53
C GLY A 55 -45.67 -10.54 -48.71
N ILE A 56 -44.35 -10.67 -48.48
CA ILE A 56 -43.43 -11.16 -49.53
C ILE A 56 -43.71 -12.64 -49.79
N SER A 57 -43.76 -13.01 -51.07
CA SER A 57 -43.98 -14.39 -51.50
C SER A 57 -42.89 -15.33 -50.96
N HIS A 58 -43.27 -16.56 -50.63
CA HIS A 58 -42.37 -17.53 -50.02
C HIS A 58 -41.06 -17.78 -50.82
N PRO A 59 -41.08 -17.97 -52.16
CA PRO A 59 -39.85 -18.18 -52.92
C PRO A 59 -39.01 -16.89 -53.06
N GLY A 60 -39.63 -15.72 -53.18
CA GLY A 60 -38.91 -14.45 -53.25
C GLY A 60 -38.18 -14.14 -51.94
N ASN A 61 -38.82 -14.42 -50.81
CA ASN A 61 -38.21 -14.27 -49.49
C ASN A 61 -37.04 -15.24 -49.27
N PHE A 62 -37.18 -16.51 -49.71
CA PHE A 62 -36.10 -17.49 -49.61
C PHE A 62 -34.87 -17.08 -50.43
N LEU A 63 -35.07 -16.67 -51.69
CA LEU A 63 -33.96 -16.21 -52.55
C LEU A 63 -33.28 -14.96 -51.98
N PHE A 64 -34.05 -13.99 -51.50
CA PHE A 64 -33.50 -12.78 -50.91
C PHE A 64 -32.71 -13.06 -49.62
N ALA A 65 -33.24 -13.90 -48.73
CA ALA A 65 -32.56 -14.28 -47.50
C ALA A 65 -31.27 -15.07 -47.77
N ALA A 66 -31.30 -16.01 -48.73
CA ALA A 66 -30.15 -16.87 -49.04
C ALA A 66 -29.06 -16.16 -49.84
N LEU A 67 -29.42 -15.34 -50.84
CA LEU A 67 -28.47 -14.73 -51.77
C LEU A 67 -27.97 -13.35 -51.34
N ALA A 68 -28.74 -12.61 -50.53
CA ALA A 68 -28.36 -11.27 -50.09
C ALA A 68 -28.08 -11.23 -48.58
N ILE A 69 -29.05 -11.59 -47.75
CA ILE A 69 -28.94 -11.40 -46.30
C ILE A 69 -27.87 -12.31 -45.69
N PHE A 70 -27.92 -13.61 -45.98
CA PHE A 70 -26.98 -14.59 -45.45
C PHE A 70 -25.50 -14.22 -45.72
N PRO A 71 -25.04 -14.00 -46.97
CA PRO A 71 -23.64 -13.66 -47.21
C PRO A 71 -23.20 -12.35 -46.54
N ILE A 72 -24.07 -11.33 -46.47
CA ILE A 72 -23.79 -10.09 -45.76
C ILE A 72 -23.62 -10.36 -44.25
N THR A 73 -24.53 -11.12 -43.65
CA THR A 73 -24.46 -11.44 -42.21
C THR A 73 -23.23 -12.28 -41.87
N VAL A 74 -22.87 -13.26 -42.72
CA VAL A 74 -21.66 -14.07 -42.53
C VAL A 74 -20.41 -13.20 -42.66
N LEU A 75 -20.35 -12.31 -43.67
CA LEU A 75 -19.21 -11.41 -43.87
C LEU A 75 -19.02 -10.48 -42.66
N LEU A 76 -20.09 -9.81 -42.22
CA LEU A 76 -20.05 -8.91 -41.06
C LEU A 76 -19.67 -9.65 -39.77
N SER A 77 -20.25 -10.83 -39.55
CA SER A 77 -19.93 -11.65 -38.38
C SER A 77 -18.46 -12.10 -38.40
N THR A 78 -17.93 -12.45 -39.57
CA THR A 78 -16.52 -12.84 -39.73
C THR A 78 -15.59 -11.67 -39.43
N ILE A 79 -15.86 -10.47 -39.97
CA ILE A 79 -15.06 -9.27 -39.70
C ILE A 79 -15.07 -8.94 -38.20
N ALA A 80 -16.25 -8.98 -37.58
CA ALA A 80 -16.40 -8.74 -36.15
C ALA A 80 -15.64 -9.77 -35.31
N LEU A 81 -15.72 -11.05 -35.68
CA LEU A 81 -15.02 -12.14 -34.99
C LEU A 81 -13.50 -11.98 -35.11
N VAL A 82 -12.98 -11.65 -36.30
CA VAL A 82 -11.54 -11.40 -36.50
C VAL A 82 -11.05 -10.24 -35.63
N GLY A 83 -11.81 -9.13 -35.61
CA GLY A 83 -11.47 -7.97 -34.77
C GLY A 83 -11.48 -8.33 -33.28
N LEU A 84 -12.51 -9.04 -32.82
CA LEU A 84 -12.63 -9.47 -31.44
C LEU A 84 -11.52 -10.45 -31.05
N MET A 85 -11.22 -11.44 -31.88
CA MET A 85 -10.14 -12.40 -31.64
C MET A 85 -8.77 -11.71 -31.59
N SER A 86 -8.54 -10.74 -32.47
CA SER A 86 -7.30 -9.94 -32.45
C SER A 86 -7.16 -9.16 -31.14
N TYR A 87 -8.26 -8.56 -30.67
CA TYR A 87 -8.31 -7.90 -29.37
C TYR A 87 -8.07 -8.87 -28.21
N LEU A 88 -8.74 -10.03 -28.21
CA LEU A 88 -8.57 -11.05 -27.17
C LEU A 88 -7.13 -11.56 -27.10
N ILE A 89 -6.46 -11.75 -28.24
CA ILE A 89 -5.05 -12.13 -28.30
C ILE A 89 -4.18 -11.04 -27.66
N TYR A 90 -4.38 -9.79 -28.06
CA TYR A 90 -3.64 -8.66 -27.49
C TYR A 90 -3.83 -8.57 -25.97
N ASP A 91 -5.08 -8.61 -25.51
CA ASP A 91 -5.45 -8.56 -24.10
C ASP A 91 -4.89 -9.76 -23.32
N THR A 92 -4.89 -10.95 -23.93
CA THR A 92 -4.25 -12.13 -23.33
C THR A 92 -2.77 -11.88 -23.09
N ILE A 93 -2.04 -11.38 -24.09
CA ILE A 93 -0.60 -11.15 -23.97
C ILE A 93 -0.31 -10.11 -22.87
N THR A 94 -1.01 -8.97 -22.87
CA THR A 94 -0.77 -7.90 -21.90
C THR A 94 -1.14 -8.32 -20.48
N ASN A 95 -2.30 -8.97 -20.29
CA ASN A 95 -2.73 -9.45 -18.98
C ASN A 95 -1.88 -10.62 -18.48
N MET A 96 -1.38 -11.47 -19.37
CA MET A 96 -0.48 -12.58 -19.03
C MET A 96 0.87 -12.04 -18.55
N LEU A 97 1.43 -11.03 -19.23
CA LEU A 97 2.64 -10.31 -18.80
C LEU A 97 2.43 -9.61 -17.44
N GLY A 98 1.30 -8.91 -17.27
CA GLY A 98 0.96 -8.26 -16.00
C GLY A 98 0.82 -9.27 -14.85
N SER A 99 0.19 -10.42 -15.12
CA SER A 99 -0.02 -11.50 -14.14
C SER A 99 1.28 -12.23 -13.79
N LEU A 100 2.16 -12.45 -14.78
CA LEU A 100 3.52 -12.96 -14.57
C LEU A 100 4.29 -12.05 -13.60
N TRP A 101 4.27 -10.74 -13.88
CA TRP A 101 4.96 -9.76 -13.05
C TRP A 101 4.37 -9.66 -11.64
N LEU A 102 3.03 -9.65 -11.53
CA LEU A 102 2.32 -9.64 -10.26
C LEU A 102 2.63 -10.89 -9.42
N GLY A 103 2.59 -12.08 -10.04
CA GLY A 103 2.91 -13.34 -9.38
C GLY A 103 4.35 -13.42 -8.91
N PHE A 104 5.29 -12.93 -9.72
CA PHE A 104 6.69 -12.83 -9.34
C PHE A 104 6.88 -11.87 -8.15
N LYS A 105 6.38 -10.63 -8.25
CA LYS A 105 6.54 -9.61 -7.19
C LYS A 105 5.92 -10.07 -5.87
N ASN A 106 4.69 -10.57 -5.91
CA ASN A 106 3.98 -10.96 -4.70
C ASN A 106 4.54 -12.26 -4.10
N GLY A 107 5.01 -13.21 -4.91
CA GLY A 107 5.72 -14.38 -4.42
C GLY A 107 7.08 -14.05 -3.80
N LEU A 108 7.81 -13.08 -4.38
CA LEU A 108 9.12 -12.64 -3.91
C LEU A 108 9.04 -11.89 -2.57
N PHE A 109 8.11 -10.95 -2.43
CA PHE A 109 8.02 -10.08 -1.25
C PHE A 109 7.04 -10.58 -0.18
N GLY A 110 6.01 -11.34 -0.56
CA GLY A 110 4.95 -11.80 0.33
C GLY A 110 4.90 -13.32 0.54
N GLY A 111 5.78 -14.09 -0.09
CA GLY A 111 5.76 -15.55 -0.02
C GLY A 111 4.39 -16.13 -0.42
N MET A 112 3.95 -17.19 0.27
CA MET A 112 2.69 -17.86 -0.05
C MET A 112 1.46 -16.98 0.19
N ASP A 113 1.50 -16.10 1.19
CA ASP A 113 0.38 -15.19 1.49
C ASP A 113 0.23 -14.14 0.38
N GLY A 114 1.37 -13.65 -0.14
CA GLY A 114 1.40 -12.80 -1.33
C GLY A 114 0.82 -13.50 -2.57
N PHE A 115 1.12 -14.78 -2.76
CA PHE A 115 0.52 -15.58 -3.85
C PHE A 115 -1.00 -15.70 -3.72
N PHE A 116 -1.52 -16.08 -2.55
CA PHE A 116 -2.98 -16.21 -2.37
C PHE A 116 -3.69 -14.87 -2.52
N ASN A 117 -3.12 -13.78 -2.01
CA ASN A 117 -3.65 -12.44 -2.24
C ASN A 117 -3.68 -12.06 -3.73
N ALA A 118 -2.64 -12.42 -4.49
CA ALA A 118 -2.61 -12.21 -5.94
C ALA A 118 -3.64 -13.06 -6.69
N LEU A 119 -3.87 -14.29 -6.22
CA LEU A 119 -4.86 -15.22 -6.77
C LEU A 119 -6.29 -14.73 -6.51
N ASP A 120 -6.57 -14.25 -5.31
CA ASP A 120 -7.90 -13.74 -4.93
C ASP A 120 -8.24 -12.41 -5.62
N ALA A 121 -7.22 -11.60 -5.92
CA ALA A 121 -7.38 -10.37 -6.70
C ALA A 121 -7.79 -10.62 -8.17
N GLN A 122 -7.67 -11.85 -8.68
CA GLN A 122 -8.01 -12.22 -10.05
C GLN A 122 -9.24 -13.14 -10.13
N PRO A 123 -10.47 -12.62 -10.08
CA PRO A 123 -11.68 -13.44 -10.20
C PRO A 123 -11.71 -14.25 -11.52
N LEU A 124 -12.09 -15.53 -11.40
CA LEU A 124 -12.12 -16.52 -12.48
C LEU A 124 -13.09 -16.17 -13.62
N LEU A 125 -14.06 -15.29 -13.38
CA LEU A 125 -15.04 -14.85 -14.37
C LEU A 125 -15.42 -13.40 -14.03
N ASN A 126 -14.61 -12.45 -14.46
CA ASN A 126 -14.94 -11.04 -14.30
C ASN A 126 -15.43 -10.45 -15.64
N PRO A 127 -16.74 -10.26 -15.84
CA PRO A 127 -17.28 -9.70 -17.09
C PRO A 127 -17.01 -8.20 -17.24
N VAL A 128 -16.50 -7.53 -16.19
CA VAL A 128 -16.34 -6.07 -16.11
C VAL A 128 -15.37 -5.47 -17.15
N PRO A 129 -14.23 -6.09 -17.54
CA PRO A 129 -13.33 -5.51 -18.54
C PRO A 129 -14.00 -5.36 -19.91
N TYR A 130 -14.84 -6.33 -20.29
CA TYR A 130 -15.52 -6.37 -21.60
C TYR A 130 -16.68 -5.37 -21.68
N MET A 131 -17.37 -5.12 -20.57
CA MET A 131 -18.35 -4.03 -20.48
C MET A 131 -17.68 -2.65 -20.61
N LYS A 132 -16.44 -2.50 -20.13
CA LYS A 132 -15.70 -1.24 -20.16
C LYS A 132 -15.25 -0.87 -21.58
N SER A 133 -14.81 -1.85 -22.39
CA SER A 133 -14.40 -1.63 -23.79
C SER A 133 -15.58 -1.42 -24.76
N LEU A 134 -16.71 -2.08 -24.51
CA LEU A 134 -17.96 -1.80 -25.25
C LEU A 134 -18.53 -0.41 -24.90
N ARG A 135 -18.41 0.02 -23.63
CA ARG A 135 -18.86 1.34 -23.18
C ARG A 135 -17.95 2.48 -23.66
N SER A 136 -16.64 2.25 -23.85
CA SER A 136 -15.70 3.30 -24.26
C SER A 136 -15.79 3.71 -25.73
N ARG A 137 -16.42 2.89 -26.61
CA ARG A 137 -16.57 3.21 -28.04
C ARG A 137 -17.94 3.73 -28.45
N VAL A 138 -18.96 3.67 -27.57
CA VAL A 138 -20.35 4.02 -27.92
C VAL A 138 -20.79 5.39 -27.38
N ASN A 139 -20.11 6.00 -26.40
CA ASN A 139 -20.57 7.25 -25.80
C ASN A 139 -19.65 8.45 -26.08
N HIS A 140 -19.92 9.16 -27.18
CA HIS A 140 -19.82 10.62 -27.22
C HIS A 140 -21.18 11.21 -26.79
N ASN A 141 -21.51 11.06 -25.51
CA ASN A 141 -22.36 11.94 -24.69
C ASN A 141 -22.66 11.26 -23.34
N PRO A 142 -22.61 11.99 -22.22
CA PRO A 142 -22.73 11.40 -20.88
C PRO A 142 -24.22 11.27 -20.50
N LEU A 143 -24.77 10.07 -20.63
CA LEU A 143 -26.04 9.72 -19.98
C LEU A 143 -25.82 8.62 -18.95
N ILE A 144 -25.50 9.11 -17.74
CA ILE A 144 -26.01 8.68 -16.44
C ILE A 144 -26.38 7.19 -16.34
N VAL A 145 -25.49 6.41 -15.74
CA VAL A 145 -25.85 5.17 -15.05
C VAL A 145 -25.94 5.51 -13.57
N VAL A 146 -27.16 5.79 -13.12
CA VAL A 146 -27.47 5.91 -11.69
C VAL A 146 -27.40 4.50 -11.08
N VAL A 147 -26.28 4.17 -10.45
CA VAL A 147 -26.32 3.23 -9.31
C VAL A 147 -26.81 4.06 -8.13
N ARG A 148 -28.08 3.86 -7.77
CA ARG A 148 -28.72 4.51 -6.62
C ARG A 148 -28.21 3.88 -5.32
N GLU A 149 -27.05 4.33 -4.89
CA GLU A 149 -26.79 4.57 -3.47
C GLU A 149 -26.09 5.92 -3.43
N SER A 150 -26.87 6.96 -3.19
CA SER A 150 -26.36 8.30 -2.94
C SER A 150 -25.28 8.21 -1.87
N LEU A 151 -24.03 8.48 -2.26
CA LEU A 151 -22.96 8.75 -1.31
C LEU A 151 -23.44 9.92 -0.45
N GLU A 152 -23.77 9.68 0.81
CA GLU A 152 -23.89 10.78 1.77
C GLU A 152 -22.48 11.30 1.97
N ILE A 153 -22.11 12.34 1.22
CA ILE A 153 -20.80 13.02 1.24
C ILE A 153 -20.38 13.36 2.69
N ALA A 154 -21.35 13.50 3.59
CA ALA A 154 -21.18 13.72 5.02
C ALA A 154 -20.50 12.58 5.79
N GLN A 155 -20.40 11.35 5.25
CA GLN A 155 -19.78 10.20 5.94
C GLN A 155 -18.26 10.10 5.74
N LEU A 156 -17.73 10.70 4.67
CA LEU A 156 -16.30 10.66 4.32
C LEU A 156 -15.57 11.95 4.71
N GLN A 157 -16.30 13.04 4.92
CA GLN A 157 -15.73 14.29 5.43
C GLN A 157 -15.73 14.30 6.95
N GLU A 158 -14.57 14.46 7.57
CA GLU A 158 -14.51 14.65 9.02
C GLU A 158 -15.09 16.02 9.41
N LYS A 159 -16.00 16.05 10.39
CA LYS A 159 -16.59 17.28 10.94
C LYS A 159 -15.84 17.82 12.15
N GLU A 160 -15.02 16.99 12.78
CA GLU A 160 -14.25 17.36 13.97
C GLU A 160 -12.84 17.80 13.53
N PRO A 161 -12.32 18.91 14.07
CA PRO A 161 -10.96 19.31 13.77
C PRO A 161 -10.00 18.22 14.27
N PRO A 162 -8.98 17.84 13.49
CA PRO A 162 -7.98 16.88 13.93
C PRO A 162 -7.38 17.38 15.24
N CYS A 163 -7.38 16.53 16.29
CA CYS A 163 -6.71 16.85 17.54
C CYS A 163 -5.25 17.22 17.22
N PRO A 164 -4.80 18.46 17.50
CA PRO A 164 -3.42 18.83 17.27
C PRO A 164 -2.61 18.12 18.35
N SER A 165 -2.12 16.92 18.02
CA SER A 165 -1.00 16.36 18.74
C SER A 165 0.18 17.26 18.39
N GLU A 166 0.87 17.77 19.40
CA GLU A 166 2.04 18.62 19.22
C GLU A 166 3.04 17.90 18.30
N LEU A 167 3.25 18.44 17.09
CA LEU A 167 4.17 17.87 16.09
C LEU A 167 5.60 17.85 16.63
N LEU A 168 6.47 17.04 16.02
CA LEU A 168 7.89 17.06 16.37
C LEU A 168 8.52 18.35 15.85
N THR A 169 9.33 19.00 16.70
CA THR A 169 10.17 20.12 16.28
C THR A 169 11.42 19.60 15.55
N ASP A 170 12.04 20.44 14.71
CA ASP A 170 13.28 20.08 13.98
C ASP A 170 14.39 19.58 14.91
N LEU A 171 14.47 20.15 16.12
CA LEU A 171 15.40 19.69 17.16
C LEU A 171 15.09 18.26 17.64
N GLN A 172 13.80 17.93 17.84
CA GLN A 172 13.39 16.58 18.22
C GLN A 172 13.64 15.56 17.11
N LEU A 173 13.44 15.95 15.85
CA LEU A 173 13.76 15.11 14.69
C LEU A 173 15.26 14.82 14.60
N LEU A 174 16.09 15.84 14.83
CA LEU A 174 17.55 15.69 14.84
C LEU A 174 18.03 14.78 15.97
N GLU A 175 17.46 14.91 17.18
CA GLU A 175 17.74 14.02 18.30
C GLU A 175 17.38 12.55 17.99
N ILE A 176 16.24 12.32 17.35
CA ILE A 176 15.81 10.97 16.94
C ILE A 176 16.76 10.41 15.87
N ALA A 177 17.13 11.22 14.86
CA ALA A 177 18.05 10.81 13.81
C ALA A 177 19.44 10.43 14.37
N ASP A 178 19.97 11.22 15.30
CA ASP A 178 21.22 10.94 15.99
C ASP A 178 21.14 9.66 16.82
N LEU A 179 20.04 9.44 17.54
CA LEU A 179 19.81 8.22 18.31
C LEU A 179 19.73 6.97 17.42
N ILE A 180 19.05 7.06 16.29
CA ILE A 180 18.99 5.99 15.28
C ILE A 180 20.40 5.66 14.77
N LYS A 181 21.22 6.68 14.48
CA LYS A 181 22.59 6.51 13.99
C LYS A 181 23.51 5.88 15.03
N GLN A 182 23.45 6.36 16.27
CA GLN A 182 24.27 5.84 17.38
C GLN A 182 23.94 4.37 17.69
N LEU A 183 22.66 4.02 17.82
CA LEU A 183 22.25 2.65 18.11
C LEU A 183 22.34 1.72 16.89
N GLY A 184 22.38 2.28 15.67
CA GLY A 184 22.59 1.51 14.44
C GLY A 184 24.01 0.95 14.29
N LEU A 185 25.01 1.63 14.87
CA LEU A 185 26.42 1.22 14.81
C LEU A 185 26.75 0.08 15.80
N ASP A 186 26.06 0.02 16.95
CA ASP A 186 26.29 -0.96 18.02
C ASP A 186 25.43 -2.24 17.87
N THR A 187 25.22 -2.71 16.64
CA THR A 187 24.24 -3.77 16.31
C THR A 187 24.57 -5.15 16.89
N GLU A 188 25.80 -5.39 17.35
CA GLU A 188 26.23 -6.68 17.92
C GLU A 188 25.90 -6.85 19.41
N VAL A 189 25.60 -5.77 20.15
CA VAL A 189 25.44 -5.81 21.62
C VAL A 189 23.99 -5.54 22.06
N ILE A 190 23.05 -5.39 21.14
CA ILE A 190 21.66 -4.98 21.44
C ILE A 190 20.76 -6.21 21.57
N ASN A 191 20.04 -6.31 22.71
CA ASN A 191 19.02 -7.34 22.96
C ASN A 191 17.96 -7.34 21.83
N SER A 192 17.39 -8.50 21.50
CA SER A 192 16.44 -8.67 20.40
C SER A 192 15.23 -7.72 20.48
N ASP A 193 14.71 -7.46 21.68
CA ASP A 193 13.61 -6.51 21.92
C ASP A 193 13.98 -5.06 21.58
N ALA A 194 15.20 -4.63 21.93
CA ALA A 194 15.68 -3.28 21.65
C ALA A 194 15.97 -3.09 20.14
N LYS A 195 16.38 -4.16 19.45
CA LYS A 195 16.52 -4.16 17.98
C LYS A 195 15.18 -3.98 17.29
N LEU A 196 14.13 -4.68 17.75
CA LEU A 196 12.77 -4.51 17.20
C LEU A 196 12.25 -3.08 17.42
N LYS A 197 12.47 -2.51 18.61
CA LYS A 197 12.09 -1.11 18.90
C LYS A 197 12.85 -0.10 18.05
N LEU A 198 14.13 -0.34 17.77
CA LEU A 198 14.94 0.51 16.90
C LEU A 198 14.45 0.46 15.44
N GLU A 199 14.14 -0.73 14.92
CA GLU A 199 13.58 -0.88 13.56
C GLU A 199 12.18 -0.27 13.43
N ALA A 200 11.35 -0.38 14.47
CA ALA A 200 10.06 0.30 14.53
C ALA A 200 10.24 1.84 14.52
N LEU A 201 11.18 2.36 15.33
CA LEU A 201 11.49 3.79 15.36
C LEU A 201 12.00 4.31 14.01
N LYS A 202 12.90 3.57 13.34
CA LYS A 202 13.40 3.91 11.99
C LYS A 202 12.26 3.99 10.99
N THR A 203 11.40 2.98 10.99
CA THR A 203 10.26 2.89 10.07
C THR A 203 9.32 4.08 10.27
N LEU A 204 8.96 4.38 11.52
CA LEU A 204 8.10 5.51 11.86
C LEU A 204 8.74 6.86 11.52
N TYR A 205 10.04 7.01 11.77
CA TYR A 205 10.78 8.23 11.43
C TYR A 205 10.74 8.50 9.92
N THR A 206 11.04 7.50 9.10
CA THR A 206 10.98 7.65 7.63
C THR A 206 9.56 7.93 7.13
N GLN A 207 8.55 7.28 7.70
CA GLN A 207 7.14 7.54 7.34
C GLN A 207 6.71 8.96 7.72
N TYR A 208 7.12 9.43 8.89
CA TYR A 208 6.82 10.79 9.36
C TYR A 208 7.50 11.84 8.49
N GLU A 209 8.78 11.67 8.18
CA GLU A 209 9.54 12.59 7.33
C GLU A 209 8.93 12.68 5.93
N ASP A 210 8.63 11.53 5.30
CA ASP A 210 8.01 11.47 3.98
C ASP A 210 6.63 12.17 3.96
N LEU A 211 5.78 11.91 4.96
CA LEU A 211 4.47 12.55 5.06
C LEU A 211 4.58 14.06 5.35
N GLN A 212 5.51 14.47 6.22
CA GLN A 212 5.73 15.87 6.54
C GLN A 212 6.22 16.64 5.31
N THR A 213 7.20 16.12 4.58
CA THR A 213 7.71 16.74 3.35
C THR A 213 6.61 16.85 2.30
N LYS A 214 5.79 15.81 2.10
CA LYS A 214 4.65 15.86 1.16
C LYS A 214 3.64 16.95 1.51
N LEU A 215 3.23 17.03 2.77
CA LEU A 215 2.26 18.04 3.20
C LEU A 215 2.83 19.46 3.12
N GLU A 216 4.14 19.60 3.36
CA GLU A 216 4.84 20.87 3.22
C GLU A 216 4.96 21.31 1.76
N ASP A 217 5.25 20.39 0.84
CA ASP A 217 5.27 20.65 -0.60
C ASP A 217 3.89 21.11 -1.09
N VAL A 218 2.81 20.47 -0.62
CA VAL A 218 1.43 20.91 -0.90
C VAL A 218 1.17 22.29 -0.31
N ARG A 219 1.62 22.55 0.93
CA ARG A 219 1.46 23.86 1.58
C ARG A 219 2.15 24.96 0.78
N LEU A 220 3.39 24.73 0.34
CA LEU A 220 4.14 25.68 -0.49
C LEU A 220 3.45 25.91 -1.84
N ALA A 221 2.99 24.84 -2.50
CA ALA A 221 2.25 24.95 -3.76
C ALA A 221 0.94 25.76 -3.61
N LEU A 222 0.24 25.61 -2.49
CA LEU A 222 -0.96 26.39 -2.17
C LEU A 222 -0.63 27.87 -1.90
N VAL A 223 0.43 28.16 -1.15
CA VAL A 223 0.88 29.53 -0.86
C VAL A 223 1.36 30.25 -2.13
N ASP A 224 2.04 29.53 -3.03
CA ASP A 224 2.53 30.03 -4.31
C ASP A 224 1.42 30.13 -5.38
N ASP A 225 0.18 29.69 -5.07
CA ASP A 225 -0.95 29.50 -5.99
C ASP A 225 -0.62 28.66 -7.24
N ASP A 226 0.39 27.79 -7.13
CA ASP A 226 0.84 26.90 -8.19
C ASP A 226 0.41 25.46 -7.90
N LYS A 227 -0.89 25.22 -8.04
CA LYS A 227 -1.52 23.91 -7.82
C LYS A 227 -1.04 22.84 -8.80
N SER A 228 -0.42 23.23 -9.92
CA SER A 228 0.16 22.28 -10.90
C SER A 228 1.31 21.46 -10.31
N ARG A 229 1.93 21.96 -9.22
CA ARG A 229 2.97 21.25 -8.47
C ARG A 229 2.42 20.12 -7.60
N ILE A 230 1.13 20.14 -7.29
CA ILE A 230 0.47 19.11 -6.48
C ILE A 230 0.16 17.91 -7.36
N LYS A 231 0.70 16.74 -6.99
CA LYS A 231 0.48 15.49 -7.72
C LYS A 231 -0.68 14.72 -7.09
N ASP A 232 -1.62 14.29 -7.92
CA ASP A 232 -2.63 13.31 -7.52
C ASP A 232 -1.97 11.93 -7.39
N GLU A 233 -1.95 11.39 -6.18
CA GLU A 233 -1.34 10.10 -5.87
C GLU A 233 -2.28 8.94 -6.19
N MET A 234 -3.59 9.19 -6.25
CA MET A 234 -4.59 8.15 -6.54
C MET A 234 -4.77 7.94 -8.04
N ILE A 235 -4.71 9.01 -8.84
CA ILE A 235 -4.94 8.98 -10.28
C ILE A 235 -3.82 9.72 -10.99
N ALA A 236 -2.98 8.96 -11.70
CA ALA A 236 -1.86 9.54 -12.44
C ALA A 236 -2.33 10.54 -13.50
N TYR A 237 -1.58 11.65 -13.63
CA TYR A 237 -1.81 12.73 -14.59
C TYR A 237 -3.13 13.49 -14.41
N ASN A 238 -3.75 13.40 -13.23
CA ASN A 238 -4.89 14.21 -12.89
C ASN A 238 -4.44 15.56 -12.32
N GLU A 239 -5.10 16.63 -12.75
CA GLU A 239 -4.87 17.97 -12.21
C GLU A 239 -5.60 18.11 -10.87
N VAL A 240 -4.94 18.71 -9.89
CA VAL A 240 -5.50 18.88 -8.54
C VAL A 240 -6.00 20.31 -8.37
N GLU A 241 -7.32 20.48 -8.32
CA GLU A 241 -7.93 21.80 -8.09
C GLU A 241 -8.18 22.06 -6.60
N THR A 242 -8.70 21.04 -5.90
CA THR A 242 -8.97 21.08 -4.45
C THR A 242 -8.27 19.91 -3.77
N PRO A 243 -7.07 20.12 -3.21
CA PRO A 243 -6.30 19.05 -2.61
C PRO A 243 -6.97 18.55 -1.33
N VAL A 244 -7.14 17.24 -1.24
CA VAL A 244 -7.60 16.56 -0.04
C VAL A 244 -6.61 15.46 0.35
N LEU A 245 -6.45 15.25 1.66
CA LEU A 245 -5.73 14.12 2.21
C LEU A 245 -6.72 13.02 2.54
N LEU A 246 -6.74 11.95 1.75
CA LEU A 246 -7.51 10.74 2.03
C LEU A 246 -6.71 9.85 3.00
N VAL A 247 -7.30 9.48 4.13
CA VAL A 247 -6.67 8.68 5.17
C VAL A 247 -7.53 7.47 5.52
N LYS A 248 -6.89 6.31 5.72
CA LYS A 248 -7.54 5.13 6.28
C LYS A 248 -7.43 5.14 7.81
N GLN A 249 -8.55 4.96 8.50
CA GLN A 249 -8.64 4.84 9.95
C GLN A 249 -9.08 3.45 10.39
N TYR A 250 -8.71 3.05 11.60
CA TYR A 250 -9.19 1.85 12.27
C TYR A 250 -9.68 2.15 13.69
N LYS A 251 -10.66 1.39 14.16
CA LYS A 251 -11.27 1.58 15.48
C LYS A 251 -10.58 0.73 16.54
N LYS A 252 -10.05 1.36 17.59
CA LYS A 252 -9.46 0.71 18.77
C LYS A 252 -10.00 1.35 20.04
N ALA A 253 -10.64 0.55 20.90
CA ALA A 253 -11.18 1.00 22.19
C ALA A 253 -12.03 2.28 22.08
N GLU A 254 -12.99 2.30 21.15
CA GLU A 254 -13.88 3.44 20.82
C GLU A 254 -13.22 4.70 20.24
N LYS A 255 -11.91 4.68 19.98
CA LYS A 255 -11.22 5.76 19.27
C LYS A 255 -10.79 5.34 17.87
N TRP A 256 -10.85 6.29 16.94
CA TRP A 256 -10.34 6.11 15.59
C TRP A 256 -8.87 6.53 15.53
N HIS A 257 -8.05 5.65 14.97
CA HIS A 257 -6.61 5.85 14.78
C HIS A 257 -6.27 5.71 13.30
N ASN A 258 -5.22 6.38 12.84
CA ASN A 258 -4.81 6.30 11.45
C ASN A 258 -4.01 5.03 11.20
N VAL A 259 -4.26 4.41 10.05
CA VAL A 259 -3.44 3.30 9.56
C VAL A 259 -2.14 3.91 9.02
N PRO A 260 -0.96 3.49 9.53
CA PRO A 260 0.31 4.04 9.09
C PRO A 260 0.54 3.86 7.58
N ALA A 261 1.07 4.90 6.92
CA ALA A 261 1.40 4.91 5.50
C ALA A 261 0.22 4.61 4.56
N ALA A 262 -1.01 4.88 5.01
CA ALA A 262 -2.24 4.72 4.23
C ALA A 262 -2.94 6.07 4.02
N SER A 263 -2.14 7.10 3.74
CA SER A 263 -2.56 8.47 3.46
C SER A 263 -2.17 8.85 2.04
N TYR A 264 -3.09 9.50 1.33
CA TYR A 264 -2.92 9.85 -0.08
C TYR A 264 -3.42 11.26 -0.38
N ILE A 265 -2.65 12.01 -1.17
CA ILE A 265 -3.08 13.32 -1.68
C ILE A 265 -3.83 13.12 -3.00
N THR A 266 -5.04 13.67 -3.11
CA THR A 266 -5.85 13.59 -4.33
C THR A 266 -6.74 14.81 -4.48
N ASP A 267 -7.42 14.92 -5.61
CA ASP A 267 -8.42 15.96 -5.85
C ASP A 267 -9.80 15.55 -5.31
N LYS A 268 -10.47 16.48 -4.64
CA LYS A 268 -11.79 16.29 -4.02
C LYS A 268 -12.86 15.84 -5.00
N GLU A 269 -13.02 16.56 -6.10
CA GLU A 269 -14.07 16.28 -7.08
C GLU A 269 -13.81 14.95 -7.78
N THR A 270 -12.55 14.68 -8.06
CA THR A 270 -12.12 13.42 -8.65
C THR A 270 -12.39 12.24 -7.72
N LEU A 271 -12.07 12.37 -6.43
CA LEU A 271 -12.36 11.35 -5.41
C LEU A 271 -13.87 11.13 -5.26
N LEU A 272 -14.67 12.20 -5.24
CA LEU A 272 -16.13 12.11 -5.18
C LEU A 272 -16.71 11.42 -6.41
N HIS A 273 -16.21 11.76 -7.59
CA HIS A 273 -16.62 11.14 -8.84
C HIS A 273 -16.25 9.65 -8.86
N LEU A 274 -15.03 9.31 -8.42
CA LEU A 274 -14.57 7.93 -8.26
C LEU A 274 -15.49 7.17 -7.29
N ALA A 275 -15.74 7.70 -6.11
CA ALA A 275 -16.60 7.07 -5.11
C ALA A 275 -18.04 6.81 -5.62
N LYS A 276 -18.55 7.65 -6.52
CA LYS A 276 -19.87 7.48 -7.17
C LYS A 276 -19.87 6.39 -8.25
N ILE A 277 -18.84 6.33 -9.08
CA ILE A 277 -18.81 5.44 -10.26
C ILE A 277 -18.23 4.06 -9.92
N ASN A 278 -17.16 4.04 -9.13
CA ASN A 278 -16.46 2.84 -8.72
C ASN A 278 -15.82 3.09 -7.34
N PRO A 279 -16.45 2.69 -6.23
CA PRO A 279 -15.99 3.00 -4.88
C PRO A 279 -14.77 2.15 -4.48
N LYS A 280 -13.92 1.75 -5.43
CA LYS A 280 -12.67 1.03 -5.19
C LYS A 280 -11.50 2.00 -5.33
N HIS A 281 -10.64 2.00 -4.32
CA HIS A 281 -9.42 2.75 -4.28
C HIS A 281 -8.46 2.27 -5.40
N PRO A 282 -7.95 3.15 -6.27
CA PRO A 282 -7.22 2.74 -7.49
C PRO A 282 -5.94 1.95 -7.24
N LEU A 283 -5.21 2.27 -6.17
CA LEU A 283 -3.89 1.67 -5.89
C LEU A 283 -3.96 0.30 -5.23
N ASN A 284 -4.88 0.10 -4.27
CA ASN A 284 -4.94 -1.09 -3.43
C ASN A 284 -6.23 -1.92 -3.64
N ASN A 285 -7.15 -1.45 -4.51
CA ASN A 285 -8.46 -2.03 -4.78
C ASN A 285 -9.40 -2.14 -3.56
N ASP A 286 -9.10 -1.41 -2.47
CA ASP A 286 -9.92 -1.40 -1.26
C ASP A 286 -11.24 -0.63 -1.47
N LEU A 287 -12.31 -0.98 -0.76
CA LEU A 287 -13.59 -0.30 -0.91
C LEU A 287 -13.60 0.98 -0.06
N ILE A 288 -13.83 2.14 -0.68
CA ILE A 288 -13.89 3.44 0.02
C ILE A 288 -15.03 3.47 1.04
N LYS A 289 -16.19 2.88 0.71
CA LYS A 289 -17.37 2.82 1.59
C LYS A 289 -17.24 1.83 2.75
N ALA A 290 -16.53 0.72 2.52
CA ALA A 290 -16.47 -0.40 3.45
C ALA A 290 -15.07 -1.04 3.34
N PRO A 291 -14.04 -0.33 3.80
CA PRO A 291 -12.67 -0.77 3.59
C PRO A 291 -12.38 -2.06 4.34
N GLN A 292 -11.37 -2.78 3.87
CA GLN A 292 -10.94 -4.00 4.51
C GLN A 292 -10.43 -3.71 5.92
N PRO A 293 -10.78 -4.57 6.91
CA PRO A 293 -10.37 -4.38 8.28
C PRO A 293 -8.85 -4.39 8.42
N TYR A 294 -8.32 -3.52 9.27
CA TYR A 294 -6.89 -3.47 9.57
C TYR A 294 -6.61 -4.31 10.81
N ASN A 295 -5.80 -5.37 10.69
CA ASN A 295 -5.53 -6.33 11.78
C ASN A 295 -6.82 -6.88 12.44
N GLY A 296 -7.87 -7.10 11.65
CA GLY A 296 -9.19 -7.56 12.12
C GLY A 296 -10.04 -6.48 12.80
N MET A 297 -9.57 -5.24 12.88
CA MET A 297 -10.33 -4.10 13.42
C MET A 297 -11.12 -3.40 12.32
N GLU A 298 -12.31 -2.90 12.68
CA GLU A 298 -13.15 -2.09 11.81
C GLU A 298 -12.37 -0.88 11.28
N SER A 299 -12.50 -0.63 9.97
CA SER A 299 -11.80 0.46 9.30
C SER A 299 -12.75 1.35 8.52
N ARG A 300 -12.34 2.59 8.27
CA ARG A 300 -13.06 3.57 7.46
C ARG A 300 -12.08 4.45 6.68
N TYR A 301 -12.53 5.04 5.59
CA TYR A 301 -11.81 6.13 4.93
C TYR A 301 -12.42 7.47 5.33
N ILE A 302 -11.56 8.45 5.53
CA ILE A 302 -11.95 9.84 5.76
C ILE A 302 -11.04 10.75 4.93
N TRP A 303 -11.51 11.94 4.57
CA TRP A 303 -10.67 12.95 3.94
C TRP A 303 -10.61 14.24 4.75
N TYR A 304 -9.49 14.93 4.60
CA TYR A 304 -9.26 16.27 5.11
C TYR A 304 -9.03 17.22 3.95
N GLU A 305 -9.68 18.38 3.97
CA GLU A 305 -9.41 19.43 2.99
C GLU A 305 -8.11 20.15 3.36
N LEU A 306 -7.16 20.19 2.43
CA LEU A 306 -5.86 20.82 2.66
C LEU A 306 -5.96 22.30 2.27
N SER A 307 -5.55 23.17 3.17
CA SER A 307 -5.48 24.61 2.95
C SER A 307 -4.15 25.16 3.45
N GLU A 308 -3.79 26.39 3.04
CA GLU A 308 -2.54 27.06 3.44
C GLU A 308 -2.28 27.03 4.96
N HIS A 309 -3.36 27.07 5.76
CA HIS A 309 -3.30 27.09 7.22
C HIS A 309 -3.57 25.72 7.86
N GLN A 310 -3.97 24.72 7.08
CA GLN A 310 -4.38 23.39 7.54
C GLN A 310 -3.76 22.28 6.67
N CYS A 311 -2.43 22.26 6.60
CA CYS A 311 -1.65 21.15 6.03
C CYS A 311 -1.03 20.31 7.17
N SER A 312 -1.88 19.66 7.96
CA SER A 312 -1.44 18.74 9.01
C SER A 312 -2.36 17.52 9.06
N SER A 313 -1.84 16.38 9.49
CA SER A 313 -2.59 15.14 9.60
C SER A 313 -2.57 14.60 11.03
N GLN A 314 -3.66 13.96 11.44
CA GLN A 314 -3.69 13.18 12.68
C GLN A 314 -2.60 12.09 12.68
N GLU A 315 -2.19 11.58 11.51
CA GLU A 315 -1.16 10.54 11.38
C GLU A 315 0.20 11.06 11.85
N LEU A 316 0.58 12.30 11.47
CA LEU A 316 1.80 12.93 11.98
C LEU A 316 1.75 13.05 13.51
N GLY A 317 0.59 13.41 14.05
CA GLY A 317 0.40 13.55 15.48
C GLY A 317 0.55 12.23 16.26
N GLU A 318 -0.07 11.17 15.75
CA GLU A 318 0.03 9.82 16.32
C GLU A 318 1.45 9.26 16.20
N ALA A 319 2.08 9.42 15.04
CA ALA A 319 3.47 9.03 14.81
C ALA A 319 4.44 9.80 15.73
N ALA A 320 4.24 11.11 15.92
CA ALA A 320 5.02 11.93 16.85
C ALA A 320 4.91 11.42 18.31
N ALA A 321 3.69 11.08 18.75
CA ALA A 321 3.47 10.52 20.08
C ALA A 321 4.16 9.16 20.25
N GLU A 322 4.04 8.26 19.27
CA GLU A 322 4.65 6.94 19.30
C GLU A 322 6.19 7.02 19.27
N MET A 323 6.75 7.89 18.41
CA MET A 323 8.19 8.14 18.35
C MET A 323 8.73 8.66 19.69
N ARG A 324 8.01 9.57 20.38
CA ARG A 324 8.42 10.04 21.73
C ARG A 324 8.46 8.90 22.75
N VAL A 325 7.51 7.96 22.69
CA VAL A 325 7.48 6.79 23.59
C VAL A 325 8.64 5.85 23.30
N LEU A 326 8.87 5.52 22.02
CA LEU A 326 9.98 4.67 21.59
C LEU A 326 11.35 5.28 21.93
N MET A 327 11.50 6.58 21.68
CA MET A 327 12.71 7.34 22.02
C MET A 327 13.00 7.27 23.52
N LYS A 328 12.01 7.54 24.39
CA LYS A 328 12.17 7.43 25.85
C LYS A 328 12.55 6.01 26.28
N SER A 329 11.92 5.00 25.69
CA SER A 329 12.26 3.60 25.97
C SER A 329 13.70 3.28 25.57
N LEU A 330 14.15 3.70 24.39
CA LEU A 330 15.50 3.42 23.88
C LEU A 330 16.57 4.22 24.62
N LEU A 331 16.31 5.48 24.98
CA LEU A 331 17.19 6.29 25.83
C LEU A 331 17.39 5.64 27.20
N SER A 332 16.32 5.14 27.82
CA SER A 332 16.43 4.45 29.12
C SER A 332 17.31 3.18 29.05
N LEU A 333 17.33 2.50 27.89
CA LEU A 333 18.18 1.33 27.64
C LEU A 333 19.64 1.74 27.37
N ALA A 334 19.85 2.81 26.60
CA ALA A 334 21.18 3.35 26.32
C ALA A 334 21.88 3.84 27.59
N VAL A 335 21.15 4.55 28.47
CA VAL A 335 21.66 5.01 29.77
C VAL A 335 22.04 3.83 30.66
N LYS A 336 21.18 2.80 30.77
CA LYS A 336 21.48 1.58 31.54
C LYS A 336 22.74 0.86 31.03
N LYS A 337 22.96 0.81 29.72
CA LYS A 337 24.19 0.26 29.13
C LYS A 337 25.43 1.08 29.46
N LYS A 338 25.35 2.41 29.38
CA LYS A 338 26.48 3.30 29.70
C LYS A 338 26.90 3.15 31.17
N PHE A 339 25.94 3.04 32.09
CA PHE A 339 26.22 2.76 33.50
C PHE A 339 26.81 1.36 33.73
N ALA A 340 26.34 0.32 33.03
CA ALA A 340 26.90 -1.03 33.14
C ALA A 340 28.32 -1.14 32.54
N ALA A 341 28.63 -0.36 31.50
CA ALA A 341 29.95 -0.28 30.89
C ALA A 341 30.95 0.52 31.76
N ASP A 342 30.52 1.61 32.40
CA ASP A 342 31.33 2.37 33.36
C ASP A 342 31.63 1.56 34.63
N LEU A 343 30.68 0.73 35.09
CA LEU A 343 30.90 -0.17 36.23
C LEU A 343 31.76 -1.39 35.88
N GLY A 344 31.82 -1.79 34.60
CA GLY A 344 32.60 -2.93 34.12
C GLY A 344 34.07 -2.62 33.82
N THR A 345 34.49 -1.35 33.84
CA THR A 345 35.86 -0.92 33.49
C THR A 345 36.68 -0.40 34.66
N HIS A 346 36.14 -0.39 35.88
CA HIS A 346 36.94 -0.21 37.09
C HIS A 346 37.46 -1.54 37.61
N HIS A 347 38.49 -2.07 36.94
CA HIS A 347 39.44 -2.94 37.62
C HIS A 347 40.08 -2.10 38.74
N GLN A 348 39.65 -2.33 39.98
CA GLN A 348 40.37 -1.88 41.16
C GLN A 348 41.74 -2.57 41.21
N THR A 349 42.75 -1.97 40.56
CA THR A 349 44.16 -2.20 40.89
C THR A 349 44.57 -1.15 41.92
N PHE A 350 44.06 -1.30 43.14
CA PHE A 350 44.50 -0.54 44.30
C PHE A 350 45.15 -1.51 45.30
N PHE A 351 46.31 -2.07 44.94
CA PHE A 351 47.41 -2.37 45.85
C PHE A 351 48.65 -2.64 44.99
N GLY A 352 49.63 -1.74 45.12
CA GLY A 352 50.90 -1.82 44.42
C GLY A 352 51.79 -2.92 44.99
N ALA A 353 52.53 -3.59 44.11
CA ALA A 353 53.72 -4.36 44.46
C ALA A 353 54.89 -3.81 43.61
N GLY A 354 55.43 -2.68 44.07
CA GLY A 354 56.72 -2.19 43.62
C GLY A 354 57.80 -2.60 44.63
N GLY A 355 58.87 -3.20 44.12
CA GLY A 355 60.20 -3.06 44.72
C GLY A 355 60.72 -4.23 45.54
N GLY A 356 61.62 -5.01 44.91
CA GLY A 356 62.93 -5.32 45.48
C GLY A 356 62.98 -6.34 46.63
N ALA A 357 63.18 -7.61 46.29
CA ALA A 357 63.82 -8.55 47.19
C ALA A 357 65.34 -8.32 47.16
N PRO A 358 65.97 -8.13 48.33
CA PRO A 358 67.13 -8.94 48.66
C PRO A 358 67.02 -9.45 50.10
N ASP A 359 66.93 -10.76 50.26
CA ASP A 359 67.11 -11.40 51.57
C ASP A 359 68.41 -12.19 51.56
N SER A 360 69.37 -11.76 52.38
CA SER A 360 70.30 -12.63 53.10
C SER A 360 71.00 -11.84 54.20
N GLU A 361 70.80 -12.32 55.42
CA GLU A 361 71.71 -12.26 56.57
C GLU A 361 71.66 -11.09 57.57
N SER A 362 71.43 -11.53 58.82
CA SER A 362 72.18 -11.21 60.04
C SER A 362 71.58 -10.25 61.06
N GLN A 363 71.19 -10.90 62.16
CA GLN A 363 71.57 -10.62 63.55
C GLN A 363 70.85 -9.52 64.36
N VAL A 364 70.14 -10.01 65.39
CA VAL A 364 70.33 -9.71 66.83
C VAL A 364 70.60 -8.24 67.20
N HIS A 365 69.65 -7.58 67.87
CA HIS A 365 69.80 -7.18 69.28
C HIS A 365 68.52 -6.56 69.86
N THR A 366 68.05 -7.17 70.94
CA THR A 366 67.08 -6.64 71.88
C THR A 366 67.76 -5.61 72.79
N LEU A 367 67.25 -4.38 72.87
CA LEU A 367 67.47 -3.42 73.97
C LEU A 367 66.26 -2.47 74.01
N GLN A 368 65.32 -2.70 74.93
CA GLN A 368 65.22 -2.12 76.28
C GLN A 368 64.54 -0.73 76.30
N LYS A 369 63.28 -0.77 76.73
CA LYS A 369 62.40 0.36 77.04
C LYS A 369 62.94 1.11 78.26
N GLY A 370 63.16 2.42 78.12
CA GLY A 370 63.30 3.36 79.22
C GLY A 370 62.54 4.63 78.88
N SER A 371 61.42 4.90 79.58
CA SER A 371 60.77 6.20 79.55
C SER A 371 60.40 6.57 80.97
N TYR A 372 61.11 7.58 81.47
CA TYR A 372 60.90 8.27 82.72
C TYR A 372 59.70 9.22 82.59
N THR A 373 58.87 9.22 83.63
CA THR A 373 57.84 10.19 83.99
C THR A 373 58.41 11.49 84.57
N ARG A 374 57.51 12.49 84.69
CA ARG A 374 57.56 13.80 85.40
C ARG A 374 58.07 14.95 84.52
N THR A 375 57.40 16.09 84.37
CA THR A 375 56.56 16.96 85.23
C THR A 375 55.69 17.82 84.29
N GLN A 376 54.51 18.34 84.62
CA GLN A 376 54.05 19.05 85.81
C GLN A 376 52.52 19.00 85.88
#